data_AF-A0AAJ4B6Q8-F1
#
_entry.id   AF-A0AAJ4B6Q8-F1
#
_cell.length_a   1.000
_cell.length_b   1.000
_cell.length_c   1.000
_cell.angle_alpha   90.00
_cell.angle_beta   90.00
_cell.angle_gamma   90.00
#
_symmetry.space_group_name_H-M   'P 1'
#
loop_
_entity.id
_entity.type
_entity.pdbx_description
1 polymer ?
#
loop_
_entity_poly.entity_id
_entity_poly.type
_entity_poly.pdbx_seq_one_letter_code
_entity_poly.pdbx_strand_id
1 'polypeptide(L)'
;MYRFRLRGLLLVSTLLSLFLLPTAQASDADTCVQQQLVFDPNSGGFLPVNNFNTTGQSFMNCFGWQLFIALNWPVDPGWPANAALAGEPNRKISMAQFGVPQVAGQPMTTAPVWASFKDANDIFLPGARPPTGWGVQTLVPSNCSSEGSLKALSVGARKFMNATSESATNAKHRFHLSSGTLASIPDPIMEAAGGWLTDQTGNLVYFERKVGKAEFDYIVKYGLYDAANQMVVAQNSDGNHPAGLSLPAGELMRSMPAQPLPQEQLGALELKAAWRILTGKPQLYGRYLTTVAWLKNPATLQCTQQVVGLVGLHIINKTQSSPNFIWTTFEQVDNVQEPGQVPAQQTPPDGYTFYNPNCTGGPDVCTPNVARIQCQQHHPDRECTEPYPRNQPVQTTREHPLPSDMQALNGAVQASFAQQTNGQSVFQYYKLVNVLWITAPTAPDPEPGAGAKVPLSYGAFISDSNVPVANTTMETYVQSMDCNACHQQATIAGSSSLASDFSFLFNNADSAKQKSLIKRVNAFETLKDGPP
;
A
#
# COMPACT_ATOMS: atom_id res chain seq x y z
N MET A 1 93.00 0.36 39.10
CA MET A 1 93.07 -0.95 39.81
C MET A 1 91.80 -1.74 39.54
N TYR A 2 91.83 -3.06 39.73
CA TYR A 2 90.93 -4.04 39.10
C TYR A 2 89.78 -4.51 40.01
N ARG A 3 88.80 -5.20 39.38
CA ARG A 3 87.90 -6.26 39.91
C ARG A 3 86.60 -5.90 40.65
N PHE A 4 85.51 -5.96 39.88
CA PHE A 4 84.36 -6.88 40.04
C PHE A 4 83.84 -7.25 41.45
N ARG A 5 82.52 -7.05 41.63
CA ARG A 5 81.63 -7.97 42.36
C ARG A 5 80.33 -8.18 41.58
N LEU A 6 79.84 -9.42 41.57
CA LEU A 6 78.51 -9.79 41.06
C LEU A 6 77.38 -9.23 41.93
N ARG A 7 76.27 -8.85 41.30
CA ARG A 7 74.91 -8.97 41.85
C ARG A 7 73.98 -9.46 40.74
N GLY A 8 73.16 -10.46 41.03
CA GLY A 8 72.22 -11.01 40.06
C GLY A 8 71.01 -10.10 39.83
N LEU A 9 70.52 -10.05 38.60
CA LEU A 9 69.21 -9.51 38.25
C LEU A 9 68.24 -10.67 38.00
N LEU A 10 67.04 -10.58 38.57
CA LEU A 10 65.91 -11.42 38.11
C LEU A 10 65.43 -10.90 36.75
N LEU A 11 65.15 -11.81 35.82
CA LEU A 11 64.33 -11.49 34.65
C LEU A 11 62.87 -11.36 35.07
N VAL A 12 62.21 -10.30 34.59
CA VAL A 12 60.75 -10.21 34.52
C VAL A 12 60.37 -10.16 33.05
N SER A 13 59.76 -11.24 32.57
CA SER A 13 59.32 -11.37 31.17
C SER A 13 57.95 -10.73 30.99
N THR A 14 57.89 -9.58 30.30
CA THR A 14 56.63 -8.97 29.88
C THR A 14 56.09 -9.64 28.62
N LEU A 15 55.10 -10.52 28.79
CA LEU A 15 54.28 -11.06 27.69
C LEU A 15 53.37 -9.95 27.15
N LEU A 16 53.57 -9.57 25.89
CA LEU A 16 52.72 -8.60 25.20
C LEU A 16 51.50 -9.33 24.60
N SER A 17 50.41 -9.39 25.35
CA SER A 17 49.16 -10.02 24.90
C SER A 17 48.47 -9.17 23.83
N LEU A 18 48.56 -9.61 22.57
CA LEU A 18 47.70 -9.14 21.48
C LEU A 18 46.25 -9.58 21.73
N PHE A 19 45.47 -8.70 22.35
CA PHE A 19 44.02 -8.87 22.41
C PHE A 19 43.41 -8.64 21.03
N LEU A 20 43.11 -9.74 20.32
CA LEU A 20 42.12 -9.72 19.25
C LEU A 20 40.76 -9.43 19.89
N LEU A 21 40.31 -8.17 19.77
CA LEU A 21 38.92 -7.83 20.06
C LEU A 21 38.01 -8.65 19.13
N PRO A 22 36.95 -9.30 19.64
CA PRO A 22 35.96 -9.91 18.76
C PRO A 22 35.34 -8.82 17.89
N THR A 23 35.32 -9.03 16.59
CA THR A 23 34.58 -8.18 15.66
C THR A 23 33.12 -8.16 16.09
N ALA A 24 32.60 -6.99 16.47
CA ALA A 24 31.18 -6.85 16.77
C ALA A 24 30.36 -7.32 15.56
N GLN A 25 29.48 -8.29 15.76
CA GLN A 25 28.53 -8.69 14.72
C GLN A 25 27.57 -7.53 14.51
N ALA A 26 27.39 -7.13 13.25
CA ALA A 26 26.39 -6.16 12.85
C ALA A 26 24.99 -6.66 13.22
N SER A 27 24.09 -5.76 13.62
CA SER A 27 22.70 -6.15 13.86
C SER A 27 21.99 -6.51 12.55
N ASP A 28 20.81 -7.14 12.63
CA ASP A 28 19.96 -7.39 11.46
C ASP A 28 19.57 -6.08 10.75
N ALA A 29 19.36 -5.00 11.52
CA ALA A 29 19.10 -3.66 11.00
C ALA A 29 20.31 -3.07 10.24
N ASP A 30 21.52 -3.18 10.81
CA ASP A 30 22.76 -2.77 10.14
C ASP A 30 23.00 -3.58 8.86
N THR A 31 22.79 -4.90 8.94
CA THR A 31 22.95 -5.83 7.82
C THR A 31 21.99 -5.49 6.68
N CYS A 32 20.73 -5.19 7.00
CA CYS A 32 19.76 -4.70 6.01
C CYS A 32 20.27 -3.43 5.30
N VAL A 33 20.58 -2.37 6.08
CA VAL A 33 20.94 -1.06 5.54
C VAL A 33 22.26 -1.06 4.77
N GLN A 34 23.25 -1.86 5.20
CA GLN A 34 24.59 -1.87 4.61
C GLN A 34 24.78 -2.90 3.49
N GLN A 35 23.98 -3.97 3.44
CA GLN A 35 24.25 -5.12 2.56
C GLN A 35 23.05 -5.57 1.71
N GLN A 36 21.82 -5.22 2.08
CA GLN A 36 20.61 -5.71 1.39
C GLN A 36 19.85 -4.62 0.63
N LEU A 37 19.79 -3.39 1.15
CA LEU A 37 19.12 -2.28 0.46
C LEU A 37 19.89 -1.81 -0.78
N VAL A 38 19.20 -1.75 -1.91
CA VAL A 38 19.74 -1.40 -3.23
C VAL A 38 19.18 -0.06 -3.68
N PHE A 39 20.07 0.92 -3.82
CA PHE A 39 19.74 2.30 -4.21
C PHE A 39 20.15 2.68 -5.64
N ASP A 40 20.77 1.76 -6.39
CA ASP A 40 21.08 1.98 -7.81
C ASP A 40 19.92 1.43 -8.68
N PRO A 41 19.12 2.28 -9.34
CA PRO A 41 18.04 1.86 -10.24
C PRO A 41 18.50 1.09 -11.50
N ASN A 42 19.81 0.93 -11.71
CA ASN A 42 20.41 0.10 -12.76
C ASN A 42 20.80 -1.31 -12.28
N SER A 43 20.70 -1.58 -10.97
CA SER A 43 20.96 -2.90 -10.38
C SER A 43 19.74 -3.82 -10.53
N GLY A 44 19.96 -5.10 -10.84
CA GLY A 44 18.88 -6.09 -10.85
C GLY A 44 18.30 -6.42 -9.49
N GLY A 45 18.93 -5.99 -8.39
CA GLY A 45 18.35 -6.02 -7.05
C GLY A 45 17.42 -4.84 -6.74
N PHE A 46 17.27 -3.87 -7.65
CA PHE A 46 16.53 -2.63 -7.36
C PHE A 46 15.02 -2.83 -7.28
N LEU A 47 14.37 -3.25 -8.40
CA LEU A 47 12.99 -3.70 -8.38
C LEU A 47 12.99 -5.10 -7.75
N PRO A 48 12.43 -5.27 -6.54
CA PRO A 48 12.64 -6.49 -5.77
C PRO A 48 11.87 -7.65 -6.39
N VAL A 49 12.59 -8.72 -6.67
CA VAL A 49 12.04 -10.04 -6.96
C VAL A 49 12.39 -10.95 -5.80
N ASN A 50 11.39 -11.59 -5.19
CA ASN A 50 11.65 -12.59 -4.17
C ASN A 50 12.03 -13.91 -4.84
N ASN A 51 13.33 -14.18 -4.89
CA ASN A 51 13.85 -15.50 -4.56
C ASN A 51 15.31 -15.34 -4.13
N PHE A 52 15.52 -15.56 -2.84
CA PHE A 52 16.83 -15.73 -2.23
C PHE A 52 16.67 -16.91 -1.27
N ASN A 53 17.66 -17.79 -1.16
CA ASN A 53 17.64 -18.94 -0.23
C ASN A 53 17.72 -18.53 1.26
N THR A 54 17.30 -17.30 1.58
CA THR A 54 17.35 -16.65 2.89
C THR A 54 15.91 -16.44 3.35
N THR A 55 15.44 -17.34 4.21
CA THR A 55 14.11 -17.25 4.83
C THR A 55 14.25 -16.67 6.24
N GLY A 56 13.40 -15.72 6.61
CA GLY A 56 13.42 -15.12 7.95
C GLY A 56 12.69 -13.79 7.99
N GLN A 57 12.18 -13.44 9.18
CA GLN A 57 11.38 -12.24 9.35
C GLN A 57 12.19 -10.96 9.13
N SER A 58 13.43 -10.88 9.62
CA SER A 58 14.32 -9.73 9.41
C SER A 58 14.66 -9.51 7.93
N PHE A 59 14.87 -10.59 7.17
CA PHE A 59 15.02 -10.53 5.72
C PHE A 59 13.75 -9.99 5.04
N MET A 60 12.56 -10.51 5.40
CA MET A 60 11.30 -10.04 4.80
C MET A 60 10.97 -8.59 5.16
N ASN A 61 11.32 -8.15 6.37
CA ASN A 61 11.20 -6.76 6.79
C ASN A 61 12.14 -5.84 5.99
N CYS A 62 13.36 -6.30 5.68
CA CYS A 62 14.27 -5.57 4.78
C CYS A 62 13.76 -5.55 3.32
N PHE A 63 13.23 -6.67 2.83
CA PHE A 63 12.57 -6.77 1.52
C PHE A 63 11.38 -5.81 1.41
N GLY A 64 10.59 -5.64 2.48
CA GLY A 64 9.54 -4.63 2.57
C GLY A 64 10.07 -3.20 2.39
N TRP A 65 11.21 -2.88 3.01
CA TRP A 65 11.91 -1.60 2.79
C TRP A 65 12.45 -1.45 1.36
N GLN A 66 12.96 -2.53 0.73
CA GLN A 66 13.36 -2.49 -0.68
C GLN A 66 12.18 -2.23 -1.61
N LEU A 67 11.03 -2.88 -1.37
CA LEU A 67 9.76 -2.57 -2.07
C LEU A 67 9.40 -1.09 -1.93
N PHE A 68 9.48 -0.53 -0.72
CA PHE A 68 9.21 0.88 -0.49
C PHE A 68 10.15 1.80 -1.27
N ILE A 69 11.45 1.54 -1.25
CA ILE A 69 12.46 2.34 -1.97
C ILE A 69 12.20 2.30 -3.48
N ALA A 70 12.06 1.10 -4.04
CA ALA A 70 11.91 0.90 -5.48
C ALA A 70 10.61 1.50 -6.03
N LEU A 71 9.49 1.28 -5.33
CA LEU A 71 8.19 1.76 -5.75
C LEU A 71 8.01 3.27 -5.53
N ASN A 72 8.62 3.85 -4.49
CA ASN A 72 8.57 5.30 -4.25
C ASN A 72 9.68 6.09 -4.97
N TRP A 73 10.57 5.41 -5.72
CA TRP A 73 11.58 6.08 -6.54
C TRP A 73 10.93 6.98 -7.60
N PRO A 74 11.54 8.11 -7.98
CA PRO A 74 11.03 8.94 -9.08
C PRO A 74 10.85 8.11 -10.37
N VAL A 75 9.66 8.17 -10.97
CA VAL A 75 9.36 7.52 -12.26
C VAL A 75 10.19 8.12 -13.40
N ASP A 76 10.48 7.33 -14.44
CA ASP A 76 11.19 7.82 -15.63
C ASP A 76 10.47 9.05 -16.25
N PRO A 77 11.21 10.15 -16.51
CA PRO A 77 10.63 11.41 -16.95
C PRO A 77 10.11 11.41 -18.40
N GLY A 78 10.36 10.34 -19.17
CA GLY A 78 9.70 10.11 -20.45
C GLY A 78 8.22 9.73 -20.30
N TRP A 79 7.77 9.28 -19.13
CA TRP A 79 6.36 9.11 -18.81
C TRP A 79 5.73 10.45 -18.36
N PRO A 80 4.51 10.83 -18.80
CA PRO A 80 3.52 10.06 -19.55
C PRO A 80 3.60 10.16 -21.09
N ALA A 81 4.58 10.86 -21.65
CA ALA A 81 4.69 11.02 -23.11
C ALA A 81 4.95 9.68 -23.83
N ASN A 82 5.69 8.77 -23.20
CA ASN A 82 5.79 7.37 -23.59
C ASN A 82 5.17 6.48 -22.49
N ALA A 83 4.04 5.85 -22.81
CA ALA A 83 3.33 4.96 -21.88
C ALA A 83 4.11 3.70 -21.50
N ALA A 84 5.06 3.25 -22.34
CA ALA A 84 5.91 2.09 -22.05
C ALA A 84 6.91 2.34 -20.91
N LEU A 85 7.14 3.60 -20.52
CA LEU A 85 8.01 3.98 -19.40
C LEU A 85 7.23 4.09 -18.07
N ALA A 86 5.92 3.80 -18.08
CA ALA A 86 5.17 3.67 -16.83
C ALA A 86 5.70 2.49 -16.03
N GLY A 87 6.01 2.75 -14.76
CA GLY A 87 6.58 1.82 -13.81
C GLY A 87 8.10 1.66 -13.88
N GLU A 88 8.77 2.30 -14.83
CA GLU A 88 10.23 2.33 -14.87
C GLU A 88 10.77 3.41 -13.92
N PRO A 89 11.82 3.12 -13.12
CA PRO A 89 12.48 4.12 -12.29
C PRO A 89 13.35 5.05 -13.15
N ASN A 90 13.43 6.32 -12.78
CA ASN A 90 14.36 7.26 -13.37
C ASN A 90 15.81 6.87 -13.02
N ARG A 91 16.48 6.23 -13.97
CA ARG A 91 17.83 5.66 -13.81
C ARG A 91 18.96 6.69 -13.71
N LYS A 92 18.63 8.00 -13.75
CA LYS A 92 19.56 9.13 -13.62
C LYS A 92 19.53 9.77 -12.23
N ILE A 93 18.60 9.36 -11.36
CA ILE A 93 18.49 9.82 -9.97
C ILE A 93 19.42 8.99 -9.10
N SER A 94 20.07 9.64 -8.13
CA SER A 94 20.83 8.97 -7.08
C SER A 94 20.13 9.04 -5.73
N MET A 95 20.58 8.23 -4.76
CA MET A 95 20.05 8.22 -3.40
C MET A 95 20.05 9.60 -2.72
N ALA A 96 21.02 10.47 -3.03
CA ALA A 96 21.09 11.83 -2.51
C ALA A 96 19.89 12.73 -2.92
N GLN A 97 19.09 12.30 -3.89
CA GLN A 97 17.90 12.98 -4.39
C GLN A 97 16.60 12.21 -4.07
N PHE A 98 16.70 11.01 -3.47
CA PHE A 98 15.54 10.15 -3.21
C PHE A 98 14.63 10.77 -2.15
N GLY A 99 13.40 11.11 -2.54
CA GLY A 99 12.44 11.79 -1.66
C GLY A 99 12.77 13.24 -1.32
N VAL A 100 13.73 13.87 -2.01
CA VAL A 100 14.10 15.27 -1.76
C VAL A 100 13.22 16.21 -2.60
N PRO A 101 12.44 17.14 -1.99
CA PRO A 101 11.70 18.13 -2.75
C PRO A 101 12.63 19.06 -3.54
N GLN A 102 12.34 19.28 -4.83
CA GLN A 102 13.17 20.15 -5.68
C GLN A 102 13.23 21.61 -5.22
N VAL A 103 12.18 22.08 -4.52
CA VAL A 103 12.09 23.43 -3.95
C VAL A 103 11.47 23.29 -2.56
N ALA A 104 12.14 23.84 -1.54
CA ALA A 104 11.63 23.83 -0.18
C ALA A 104 10.27 24.57 -0.09
N GLY A 105 9.33 24.01 0.67
CA GLY A 105 7.97 24.57 0.81
C GLY A 105 7.08 24.42 -0.44
N GLN A 106 7.49 23.62 -1.44
CA GLN A 106 6.65 23.20 -2.56
C GLN A 106 6.36 21.69 -2.47
N PRO A 107 5.22 21.21 -3.00
CA PRO A 107 4.98 19.78 -3.13
C PRO A 107 6.02 19.15 -4.06
N MET A 108 6.22 17.83 -3.94
CA MET A 108 7.05 17.08 -4.87
C MET A 108 6.54 17.28 -6.31
N THR A 109 7.46 17.37 -7.26
CA THR A 109 7.20 17.72 -8.67
C THR A 109 7.35 16.54 -9.63
N THR A 110 7.80 15.39 -9.11
CA THR A 110 7.97 14.11 -9.82
C THR A 110 7.20 13.03 -9.07
N ALA A 111 6.38 12.25 -9.79
CA ALA A 111 5.65 11.13 -9.21
C ALA A 111 6.56 9.93 -8.85
N PRO A 112 6.21 9.13 -7.84
CA PRO A 112 6.85 7.84 -7.60
C PRO A 112 6.49 6.82 -8.71
N VAL A 113 7.33 5.81 -8.91
CA VAL A 113 7.13 4.68 -9.83
C VAL A 113 5.72 4.12 -9.72
N TRP A 114 5.27 3.76 -8.52
CA TRP A 114 3.94 3.16 -8.32
C TRP A 114 2.77 4.07 -8.71
N ALA A 115 2.94 5.40 -8.71
CA ALA A 115 1.87 6.31 -9.13
C ALA A 115 1.59 6.27 -10.64
N SER A 116 2.51 5.69 -11.43
CA SER A 116 2.31 5.41 -12.86
C SER A 116 1.69 4.05 -13.16
N PHE A 117 1.53 3.20 -12.14
CA PHE A 117 0.79 1.93 -12.25
C PHE A 117 -0.70 2.17 -12.51
N LYS A 118 -1.37 1.13 -13.00
CA LYS A 118 -2.78 1.19 -13.41
C LYS A 118 -3.70 1.43 -12.21
N ASP A 119 -4.61 2.40 -12.31
CA ASP A 119 -5.64 2.60 -11.27
C ASP A 119 -6.71 1.51 -11.34
N ALA A 120 -7.08 0.94 -10.20
CA ALA A 120 -8.12 -0.09 -10.13
C ALA A 120 -9.48 0.40 -10.69
N ASN A 121 -9.79 1.69 -10.54
CA ASN A 121 -11.03 2.29 -11.06
C ASN A 121 -10.99 2.47 -12.61
N ASP A 122 -9.80 2.43 -13.21
CA ASP A 122 -9.59 2.44 -14.67
C ASP A 122 -9.48 1.02 -15.28
N ILE A 123 -9.62 -0.03 -14.45
CA ILE A 123 -9.68 -1.44 -14.87
C ILE A 123 -11.14 -1.89 -14.94
N PHE A 124 -11.85 -1.84 -13.80
CA PHE A 124 -13.19 -2.39 -13.63
C PHE A 124 -14.25 -1.34 -13.98
N LEU A 125 -14.44 -1.12 -15.28
CA LEU A 125 -15.32 -0.08 -15.83
C LEU A 125 -16.77 -0.59 -15.99
N PRO A 126 -17.79 0.29 -15.89
CA PRO A 126 -19.19 -0.06 -16.13
C PRO A 126 -19.45 -0.74 -17.47
N GLY A 127 -20.39 -1.68 -17.47
CA GLY A 127 -20.69 -2.53 -18.61
C GLY A 127 -19.49 -3.32 -19.12
N ALA A 128 -18.50 -3.60 -18.25
CA ALA A 128 -17.22 -4.22 -18.57
C ALA A 128 -16.51 -3.61 -19.80
N ARG A 129 -16.56 -2.27 -19.94
CA ARG A 129 -15.85 -1.58 -21.03
C ARG A 129 -14.35 -1.90 -20.95
N PRO A 130 -13.66 -2.24 -22.05
CA PRO A 130 -12.23 -2.48 -22.04
C PRO A 130 -11.45 -1.30 -21.44
N PRO A 131 -10.49 -1.56 -20.54
CA PRO A 131 -9.68 -0.52 -19.93
C PRO A 131 -8.70 0.10 -20.93
N THR A 132 -8.24 1.33 -20.66
CA THR A 132 -7.09 1.91 -21.38
C THR A 132 -5.82 1.10 -21.12
N GLY A 133 -4.90 1.07 -22.09
CA GLY A 133 -3.65 0.32 -21.98
C GLY A 133 -2.72 0.77 -20.84
N TRP A 134 -1.67 -0.02 -20.60
CA TRP A 134 -0.66 0.28 -19.57
C TRP A 134 -0.06 1.67 -19.77
N GLY A 135 0.23 2.36 -18.66
CA GLY A 135 0.84 3.69 -18.66
C GLY A 135 -0.03 4.84 -19.19
N VAL A 136 -1.23 4.58 -19.71
CA VAL A 136 -2.19 5.63 -20.06
C VAL A 136 -2.78 6.22 -18.78
N GLN A 137 -2.63 7.53 -18.60
CA GLN A 137 -3.08 8.23 -17.39
C GLN A 137 -4.61 8.18 -17.22
N THR A 138 -5.05 8.14 -15.96
CA THR A 138 -6.44 8.34 -15.56
C THR A 138 -7.01 9.63 -16.14
N LEU A 139 -8.19 9.55 -16.73
CA LEU A 139 -8.91 10.72 -17.22
C LEU A 139 -9.58 11.43 -16.04
N VAL A 140 -9.33 12.73 -15.91
CA VAL A 140 -10.02 13.57 -14.93
C VAL A 140 -11.45 13.81 -15.43
N PRO A 141 -12.50 13.54 -14.62
CA PRO A 141 -13.88 13.80 -15.02
C PRO A 141 -14.12 15.26 -15.42
N SER A 142 -14.92 15.49 -16.46
CA SER A 142 -15.15 16.84 -17.01
C SER A 142 -15.90 17.79 -16.07
N ASN A 143 -16.51 17.27 -15.00
CA ASN A 143 -17.19 18.05 -13.96
C ASN A 143 -16.26 18.47 -12.80
N CYS A 144 -14.96 18.25 -12.92
CA CYS A 144 -13.94 18.68 -11.95
C CYS A 144 -13.46 20.11 -12.27
N SER A 145 -13.58 21.03 -11.32
CA SER A 145 -13.36 22.47 -11.54
C SER A 145 -11.87 22.84 -11.50
N SER A 146 -11.33 23.39 -12.59
CA SER A 146 -9.93 23.82 -12.72
C SER A 146 -9.62 25.20 -12.12
N GLU A 147 -10.57 25.81 -11.42
CA GLU A 147 -10.40 27.11 -10.77
C GLU A 147 -9.27 27.05 -9.73
N GLY A 148 -8.33 27.99 -9.81
CA GLY A 148 -7.17 28.07 -8.92
C GLY A 148 -6.09 27.01 -9.17
N SER A 149 -6.06 26.38 -10.35
CA SER A 149 -5.16 25.28 -10.73
C SER A 149 -3.76 25.35 -10.09
N LEU A 150 -3.53 24.53 -9.06
CA LEU A 150 -2.18 24.25 -8.58
C LEU A 150 -1.38 23.70 -9.76
N LYS A 151 -0.11 24.09 -9.92
CA LYS A 151 0.71 23.53 -11.01
C LYS A 151 0.76 22.01 -10.85
N ALA A 152 0.28 21.28 -11.85
CA ALA A 152 0.41 19.83 -11.88
C ALA A 152 1.90 19.44 -11.86
N LEU A 153 2.17 18.20 -11.45
CA LEU A 153 3.51 17.62 -11.43
C LEU A 153 4.23 17.86 -12.76
N SER A 154 5.50 18.28 -12.72
CA SER A 154 6.33 18.47 -13.91
C SER A 154 6.51 17.16 -14.68
N VAL A 155 6.53 16.05 -13.95
CA VAL A 155 6.48 14.66 -14.41
C VAL A 155 5.53 13.94 -13.46
N GLY A 156 4.33 13.54 -13.88
CA GLY A 156 3.52 12.75 -12.96
C GLY A 156 2.09 12.43 -13.32
N ALA A 157 1.53 11.55 -12.47
CA ALA A 157 0.20 11.01 -12.57
C ALA A 157 -0.89 12.05 -12.34
N ARG A 158 -1.86 12.11 -13.24
CA ARG A 158 -3.17 12.67 -12.91
C ARG A 158 -3.86 11.71 -11.94
N LYS A 159 -3.83 12.02 -10.64
CA LYS A 159 -4.58 11.25 -9.63
C LYS A 159 -6.00 11.81 -9.52
N PHE A 160 -6.99 10.94 -9.67
CA PHE A 160 -8.36 11.17 -9.26
C PHE A 160 -8.65 10.22 -8.10
N MET A 161 -9.07 10.76 -6.95
CA MET A 161 -9.30 9.96 -5.74
C MET A 161 -10.64 10.28 -5.11
N ASN A 162 -11.20 9.28 -4.44
CA ASN A 162 -12.44 9.38 -3.68
C ASN A 162 -12.16 9.07 -2.21
N ALA A 163 -13.02 9.54 -1.31
CA ALA A 163 -12.86 9.36 0.15
C ALA A 163 -13.23 7.94 0.63
N THR A 164 -13.02 6.92 -0.22
CA THR A 164 -13.62 5.59 -0.08
C THR A 164 -12.62 4.48 -0.40
N SER A 165 -12.37 3.60 0.57
CA SER A 165 -11.42 2.47 0.50
C SER A 165 -11.85 1.37 -0.50
N GLU A 166 -13.16 1.11 -0.63
CA GLU A 166 -13.71 -0.02 -1.38
C GLU A 166 -14.63 0.43 -2.54
N SER A 167 -14.74 -0.38 -3.61
CA SER A 167 -15.63 -0.11 -4.77
C SER A 167 -17.05 -0.55 -4.46
N ALA A 168 -17.65 0.18 -3.55
CA ALA A 168 -18.83 -0.28 -2.86
C ALA A 168 -20.09 0.28 -3.55
N THR A 169 -21.19 -0.47 -3.63
CA THR A 169 -22.45 -0.05 -4.27
C THR A 169 -23.57 0.20 -3.25
N ASN A 170 -23.86 1.46 -2.91
CA ASN A 170 -24.97 1.79 -2.00
C ASN A 170 -26.31 1.79 -2.74
N ALA A 171 -27.31 1.07 -2.23
CA ALA A 171 -28.63 0.96 -2.86
C ALA A 171 -29.47 2.25 -2.81
N LYS A 172 -29.22 3.16 -1.85
CA LYS A 172 -29.97 4.41 -1.64
C LYS A 172 -29.32 5.64 -2.29
N HIS A 173 -28.01 5.62 -2.56
CA HIS A 173 -27.25 6.77 -3.12
C HIS A 173 -26.43 6.40 -4.38
N ARG A 174 -27.16 6.43 -5.51
CA ARG A 174 -26.79 6.06 -6.90
C ARG A 174 -25.50 6.75 -7.41
N PHE A 175 -24.73 6.12 -8.35
CA PHE A 175 -24.05 6.66 -9.60
C PHE A 175 -23.07 5.67 -10.23
N HIS A 176 -22.46 6.10 -11.35
CA HIS A 176 -21.06 5.88 -11.66
C HIS A 176 -20.46 7.11 -12.39
N LEU A 177 -19.25 7.56 -12.03
CA LEU A 177 -18.61 8.73 -12.67
C LEU A 177 -18.29 8.53 -14.17
N SER A 178 -18.29 7.28 -14.64
CA SER A 178 -18.01 6.89 -16.02
C SER A 178 -19.26 6.56 -16.86
N SER A 179 -20.48 6.63 -16.29
CA SER A 179 -21.74 6.35 -17.01
C SER A 179 -22.71 7.54 -17.08
N GLY A 180 -22.43 8.65 -16.41
CA GLY A 180 -23.13 9.92 -16.66
C GLY A 180 -24.52 10.10 -16.03
N THR A 181 -25.02 9.17 -15.20
CA THR A 181 -26.29 9.39 -14.46
C THR A 181 -26.22 9.13 -12.96
N LEU A 182 -26.40 10.22 -12.19
CA LEU A 182 -26.84 10.31 -10.80
C LEU A 182 -25.87 9.80 -9.72
N ALA A 183 -24.89 10.62 -9.23
CA ALA A 183 -24.72 11.02 -7.81
C ALA A 183 -23.85 10.31 -6.71
N SER A 184 -22.64 9.74 -6.98
CA SER A 184 -22.11 8.60 -6.17
C SER A 184 -21.79 8.85 -4.71
N ILE A 185 -22.13 7.83 -3.92
CA ILE A 185 -21.46 7.42 -2.68
C ILE A 185 -21.11 5.93 -2.83
N PRO A 186 -19.82 5.55 -2.91
CA PRO A 186 -19.46 4.14 -2.76
C PRO A 186 -19.96 3.64 -1.41
N ASP A 187 -20.62 2.47 -1.38
CA ASP A 187 -21.19 1.87 -0.15
C ASP A 187 -20.25 2.03 1.05
N PRO A 188 -20.75 2.70 2.10
CA PRO A 188 -19.94 3.72 2.73
C PRO A 188 -18.72 3.11 3.41
N ILE A 189 -17.56 3.52 2.91
CA ILE A 189 -16.20 3.34 3.44
C ILE A 189 -16.04 2.16 4.41
N MET A 190 -16.03 0.93 3.91
CA MET A 190 -15.40 -0.16 4.65
C MET A 190 -13.87 0.05 4.51
N GLU A 191 -13.32 0.89 5.41
CA GLU A 191 -11.87 1.10 5.50
C GLU A 191 -11.17 -0.25 5.77
N ALA A 192 -11.67 -0.95 6.79
CA ALA A 192 -11.87 -2.41 6.75
C ALA A 192 -13.17 -2.91 7.47
N ALA A 193 -13.80 -2.13 8.36
CA ALA A 193 -15.18 -2.44 8.84
C ALA A 193 -16.04 -1.26 9.34
N GLY A 194 -15.55 -0.01 9.26
CA GLY A 194 -16.02 1.03 10.19
C GLY A 194 -16.15 2.46 9.68
N GLY A 195 -16.22 2.74 8.39
CA GLY A 195 -16.49 4.10 7.88
C GLY A 195 -15.26 4.94 7.55
N TRP A 196 -15.50 6.25 7.44
CA TRP A 196 -14.49 7.20 6.97
C TRP A 196 -13.52 7.61 8.08
N LEU A 197 -12.28 7.92 7.68
CA LEU A 197 -11.29 8.52 8.54
C LEU A 197 -11.21 10.04 8.30
N THR A 198 -11.16 10.82 9.38
CA THR A 198 -11.07 12.29 9.37
C THR A 198 -9.91 12.72 10.27
N ASP A 199 -9.00 13.53 9.74
CA ASP A 199 -7.82 14.00 10.45
C ASP A 199 -8.16 15.05 11.53
N GLN A 200 -7.20 15.34 12.43
CA GLN A 200 -7.34 16.32 13.51
C GLN A 200 -7.52 17.77 13.00
N THR A 201 -7.46 18.01 11.69
CA THR A 201 -7.81 19.29 11.06
C THR A 201 -9.19 19.28 10.38
N GLY A 202 -10.00 18.24 10.61
CA GLY A 202 -11.37 18.11 10.10
C GLY A 202 -11.46 17.67 8.63
N ASN A 203 -10.35 17.22 8.04
CA ASN A 203 -10.30 16.81 6.63
C ASN A 203 -10.42 15.28 6.48
N LEU A 204 -11.25 14.83 5.53
CA LEU A 204 -11.35 13.42 5.17
C LEU A 204 -10.01 12.88 4.61
N VAL A 205 -9.75 11.61 4.89
CA VAL A 205 -8.69 10.82 4.23
C VAL A 205 -9.22 10.23 2.93
N TYR A 206 -8.36 10.21 1.91
CA TYR A 206 -8.67 9.72 0.57
C TYR A 206 -7.85 8.49 0.24
N PHE A 207 -8.42 7.59 -0.56
CA PHE A 207 -7.81 6.30 -0.87
C PHE A 207 -7.59 6.11 -2.36
N GLU A 208 -6.56 5.35 -2.69
CA GLU A 208 -6.15 4.99 -4.04
C GLU A 208 -5.73 3.52 -4.07
N ARG A 209 -6.08 2.79 -5.13
CA ARG A 209 -5.63 1.41 -5.35
C ARG A 209 -4.98 1.28 -6.72
N LYS A 210 -3.78 0.71 -6.76
CA LYS A 210 -3.00 0.53 -7.99
C LYS A 210 -2.67 -0.94 -8.22
N VAL A 211 -2.53 -1.30 -9.50
CA VAL A 211 -2.21 -2.64 -10.00
C VAL A 211 -0.96 -2.57 -10.87
N GLY A 212 0.02 -3.43 -10.58
CA GLY A 212 1.28 -3.58 -11.33
C GLY A 212 1.10 -4.19 -12.72
N LYS A 213 2.16 -4.14 -13.54
CA LYS A 213 2.07 -4.49 -14.97
C LYS A 213 1.67 -5.94 -15.22
N ALA A 214 2.32 -6.91 -14.56
CA ALA A 214 2.05 -8.33 -14.80
C ALA A 214 0.57 -8.69 -14.53
N GLU A 215 0.01 -8.18 -13.44
CA GLU A 215 -1.40 -8.39 -13.08
C GLU A 215 -2.35 -7.65 -14.02
N PHE A 216 -2.06 -6.40 -14.40
CA PHE A 216 -2.86 -5.68 -15.37
C PHE A 216 -2.90 -6.41 -16.73
N ASP A 217 -1.75 -6.88 -17.20
CA ASP A 217 -1.64 -7.66 -18.43
C ASP A 217 -2.42 -8.99 -18.33
N TYR A 218 -2.37 -9.67 -17.18
CA TYR A 218 -3.18 -10.86 -16.88
C TYR A 218 -4.69 -10.56 -16.95
N ILE A 219 -5.15 -9.48 -16.30
CA ILE A 219 -6.54 -9.04 -16.32
C ILE A 219 -7.02 -8.73 -17.74
N VAL A 220 -6.21 -8.03 -18.55
CA VAL A 220 -6.57 -7.69 -19.93
C VAL A 220 -6.54 -8.92 -20.84
N LYS A 221 -5.51 -9.76 -20.74
CA LYS A 221 -5.34 -10.97 -21.56
C LYS A 221 -6.53 -11.92 -21.47
N TYR A 222 -7.05 -12.12 -20.26
CA TYR A 222 -8.20 -13.01 -20.00
C TYR A 222 -9.54 -12.26 -19.89
N GLY A 223 -9.54 -10.95 -20.14
CA GLY A 223 -10.74 -10.11 -20.10
C GLY A 223 -11.43 -10.04 -18.74
N LEU A 224 -10.69 -10.22 -17.64
CA LEU A 224 -11.22 -10.33 -16.28
C LEU A 224 -11.82 -9.03 -15.71
N TYR A 225 -11.78 -7.94 -16.47
CA TYR A 225 -12.59 -6.75 -16.22
C TYR A 225 -14.10 -6.98 -16.50
N ASP A 226 -14.49 -8.10 -17.12
CA ASP A 226 -15.87 -8.59 -17.21
C ASP A 226 -16.11 -9.75 -16.23
N ALA A 227 -17.10 -9.60 -15.35
CA ALA A 227 -17.51 -10.61 -14.37
C ALA A 227 -17.87 -11.97 -15.02
N ALA A 228 -18.43 -11.97 -16.24
CA ALA A 228 -18.73 -13.20 -16.96
C ALA A 228 -17.46 -13.96 -17.38
N ASN A 229 -16.37 -13.26 -17.70
CA ASN A 229 -15.08 -13.89 -17.99
C ASN A 229 -14.42 -14.40 -16.70
N GLN A 230 -14.55 -13.67 -15.59
CA GLN A 230 -14.08 -14.16 -14.28
C GLN A 230 -14.73 -15.49 -13.91
N MET A 231 -16.05 -15.62 -14.10
CA MET A 231 -16.77 -16.87 -13.85
C MET A 231 -16.25 -18.03 -14.73
N VAL A 232 -15.98 -17.77 -16.02
CA VAL A 232 -15.42 -18.79 -16.93
C VAL A 232 -14.03 -19.24 -16.50
N VAL A 233 -13.12 -18.29 -16.27
CA VAL A 233 -11.73 -18.56 -15.88
C VAL A 233 -11.67 -19.24 -14.51
N ALA A 234 -12.36 -18.70 -13.50
CA ALA A 234 -12.36 -19.26 -12.14
C ALA A 234 -12.95 -20.68 -12.06
N GLN A 235 -13.92 -21.02 -12.91
CA GLN A 235 -14.51 -22.35 -12.97
C GLN A 235 -13.79 -23.30 -13.95
N ASN A 236 -12.86 -22.81 -14.77
CA ASN A 236 -12.30 -23.52 -15.93
C ASN A 236 -13.40 -24.08 -16.86
N SER A 237 -14.49 -23.35 -17.06
CA SER A 237 -15.65 -23.88 -17.82
C SER A 237 -15.43 -23.90 -19.33
N ASP A 238 -14.35 -23.29 -19.83
CA ASP A 238 -13.86 -23.39 -21.21
C ASP A 238 -12.75 -24.45 -21.40
N GLY A 239 -12.27 -25.07 -20.32
CA GLY A 239 -11.21 -26.08 -20.33
C GLY A 239 -9.77 -25.55 -20.51
N ASN A 240 -9.56 -24.22 -20.61
CA ASN A 240 -8.25 -23.62 -20.91
C ASN A 240 -7.55 -23.01 -19.68
N HIS A 241 -8.21 -22.98 -18.52
CA HIS A 241 -7.78 -22.30 -17.30
C HIS A 241 -7.75 -23.27 -16.08
N PRO A 242 -6.96 -24.36 -16.11
CA PRO A 242 -6.96 -25.36 -15.04
C PRO A 242 -6.57 -24.81 -13.66
N ALA A 243 -5.81 -23.71 -13.63
CA ALA A 243 -5.46 -22.95 -12.43
C ALA A 243 -6.62 -22.15 -11.81
N GLY A 244 -7.76 -22.01 -12.49
CA GLY A 244 -8.80 -21.06 -12.10
C GLY A 244 -8.35 -19.62 -12.37
N LEU A 245 -8.83 -18.68 -11.55
CA LEU A 245 -8.31 -17.32 -11.51
C LEU A 245 -7.09 -17.30 -10.59
N SER A 246 -5.91 -17.21 -11.20
CA SER A 246 -4.61 -17.24 -10.52
C SER A 246 -3.78 -16.06 -11.00
N LEU A 247 -3.48 -15.13 -10.11
CA LEU A 247 -2.65 -13.98 -10.40
C LEU A 247 -1.21 -14.42 -10.66
N PRO A 248 -0.48 -13.76 -11.59
CA PRO A 248 0.85 -14.20 -11.98
C PRO A 248 1.84 -14.11 -10.82
N ALA A 249 2.58 -15.18 -10.55
CA ALA A 249 3.76 -15.12 -9.70
C ALA A 249 4.94 -14.50 -10.48
N GLY A 250 5.81 -13.75 -9.80
CA GLY A 250 7.06 -13.27 -10.37
C GLY A 250 8.04 -14.40 -10.70
N GLU A 251 8.96 -14.15 -11.65
CA GLU A 251 9.90 -15.17 -12.13
C GLU A 251 10.79 -15.77 -11.01
N LEU A 252 11.07 -17.07 -11.11
CA LEU A 252 11.86 -17.80 -10.12
C LEU A 252 13.36 -17.50 -10.25
N MET A 253 13.88 -16.60 -9.41
CA MET A 253 15.26 -16.13 -9.50
C MET A 253 16.24 -16.90 -8.60
N ARG A 254 17.07 -17.78 -9.15
CA ARG A 254 18.07 -18.53 -8.35
C ARG A 254 19.19 -17.65 -7.75
N SER A 255 19.31 -16.41 -8.22
CA SER A 255 20.27 -15.40 -7.78
C SER A 255 19.77 -14.02 -8.20
N MET A 256 20.26 -12.96 -7.56
CA MET A 256 19.99 -11.58 -7.99
C MET A 256 20.39 -11.41 -9.48
N PRO A 257 19.52 -10.83 -10.34
CA PRO A 257 19.89 -10.58 -11.73
C PRO A 257 20.91 -9.43 -11.82
N ALA A 258 21.68 -9.42 -12.91
CA ALA A 258 22.67 -8.36 -13.14
C ALA A 258 22.04 -7.03 -13.61
N GLN A 259 20.78 -7.04 -14.05
CA GLN A 259 20.02 -5.90 -14.58
C GLN A 259 18.56 -5.98 -14.09
N PRO A 260 17.83 -4.86 -14.00
CA PRO A 260 16.42 -4.86 -13.60
C PRO A 260 15.57 -5.73 -14.54
N LEU A 261 14.67 -6.52 -13.96
CA LEU A 261 13.72 -7.32 -14.72
C LEU A 261 12.57 -6.43 -15.25
N PRO A 262 12.07 -6.68 -16.47
CA PRO A 262 10.80 -6.15 -16.95
C PRO A 262 9.65 -6.32 -15.94
N GLN A 263 8.77 -5.33 -15.85
CA GLN A 263 7.70 -5.32 -14.83
C GLN A 263 6.68 -6.47 -14.99
N GLU A 264 6.49 -6.97 -16.21
CA GLU A 264 5.70 -8.17 -16.50
C GLU A 264 6.26 -9.46 -15.86
N GLN A 265 7.54 -9.46 -15.44
CA GLN A 265 8.20 -10.59 -14.76
C GLN A 265 8.23 -10.47 -13.24
N LEU A 266 7.79 -9.33 -12.66
CA LEU A 266 7.80 -9.09 -11.21
C LEU A 266 6.63 -9.77 -10.45
N GLY A 267 5.67 -10.31 -11.19
CA GLY A 267 4.45 -10.90 -10.62
C GLY A 267 3.38 -9.88 -10.27
N ALA A 268 2.29 -10.38 -9.70
CA ALA A 268 1.17 -9.57 -9.27
C ALA A 268 1.57 -8.64 -8.13
N LEU A 269 1.02 -7.43 -8.16
CA LEU A 269 1.41 -6.38 -7.24
C LEU A 269 0.27 -5.37 -7.13
N GLU A 270 -0.38 -5.34 -5.98
CA GLU A 270 -1.35 -4.28 -5.66
C GLU A 270 -0.78 -3.32 -4.62
N LEU A 271 -1.22 -2.07 -4.70
CA LEU A 271 -1.04 -1.08 -3.64
C LEU A 271 -2.38 -0.54 -3.20
N LYS A 272 -2.55 -0.31 -1.89
CA LYS A 272 -3.59 0.54 -1.30
C LYS A 272 -2.87 1.72 -0.63
N ALA A 273 -3.26 2.95 -0.93
CA ALA A 273 -2.62 4.16 -0.39
C ALA A 273 -3.66 5.07 0.27
N ALA A 274 -3.31 5.68 1.40
CA ALA A 274 -4.13 6.59 2.17
C ALA A 274 -3.49 7.99 2.19
N TRP A 275 -4.30 9.03 1.97
CA TRP A 275 -3.85 10.38 1.66
C TRP A 275 -4.58 11.44 2.49
N ARG A 276 -3.84 12.31 3.20
CA ARG A 276 -4.38 13.47 3.93
C ARG A 276 -4.28 14.76 3.11
N ILE A 277 -5.19 15.72 3.31
CA ILE A 277 -5.13 17.05 2.66
C ILE A 277 -4.07 17.95 3.32
N LEU A 278 -3.17 18.50 2.51
CA LEU A 278 -2.10 19.41 2.89
C LEU A 278 -2.13 20.75 2.11
N THR A 279 -3.16 21.02 1.32
CA THR A 279 -3.33 22.32 0.64
C THR A 279 -3.22 23.48 1.64
N GLY A 280 -2.39 24.48 1.33
CA GLY A 280 -2.15 25.63 2.20
C GLY A 280 -1.24 25.37 3.41
N LYS A 281 -0.61 24.19 3.52
CA LYS A 281 0.33 23.83 4.60
C LYS A 281 1.77 23.62 4.08
N PRO A 282 2.43 24.64 3.47
CA PRO A 282 3.75 24.48 2.85
C PRO A 282 4.86 24.02 3.80
N GLN A 283 4.73 24.31 5.11
CA GLN A 283 5.64 23.84 6.14
C GLN A 283 5.67 22.31 6.28
N LEU A 284 4.62 21.61 5.83
CA LEU A 284 4.53 20.15 5.88
C LEU A 284 5.03 19.45 4.61
N TYR A 285 5.26 20.15 3.50
CA TYR A 285 5.60 19.48 2.23
C TYR A 285 6.97 18.76 2.25
N GLY A 286 7.89 19.20 3.13
CA GLY A 286 9.15 18.50 3.38
C GLY A 286 9.05 17.28 4.32
N ARG A 287 7.83 16.91 4.77
CA ARG A 287 7.60 15.84 5.75
C ARG A 287 6.74 14.67 5.23
N TYR A 288 6.20 14.80 4.02
CA TYR A 288 5.33 13.80 3.39
C TYR A 288 5.73 13.61 1.92
N LEU A 289 5.63 12.38 1.41
CA LEU A 289 5.49 12.16 -0.03
C LEU A 289 4.21 12.87 -0.47
N THR A 290 4.37 13.94 -1.24
CA THR A 290 3.27 14.81 -1.68
C THR A 290 2.93 14.61 -3.14
N THR A 291 1.67 14.83 -3.47
CA THR A 291 1.19 14.86 -4.86
C THR A 291 0.00 15.80 -4.98
N VAL A 292 -0.30 16.18 -6.22
CA VAL A 292 -1.47 16.97 -6.57
C VAL A 292 -2.54 16.03 -7.11
N ALA A 293 -3.74 16.06 -6.53
CA ALA A 293 -4.82 15.13 -6.85
C ALA A 293 -6.18 15.83 -6.95
N TRP A 294 -7.06 15.26 -7.76
CA TRP A 294 -8.46 15.63 -7.83
C TRP A 294 -9.25 14.84 -6.81
N LEU A 295 -9.77 15.54 -5.80
CA LEU A 295 -10.54 14.95 -4.71
C LEU A 295 -12.02 15.28 -4.91
N LYS A 296 -12.85 14.24 -5.00
CA LYS A 296 -14.31 14.41 -4.95
C LYS A 296 -14.78 14.33 -3.50
N ASN A 297 -15.33 15.43 -2.98
CA ASN A 297 -15.95 15.45 -1.67
C ASN A 297 -17.25 14.60 -1.70
N PRO A 298 -17.44 13.60 -0.81
CA PRO A 298 -18.60 12.71 -0.86
C PRO A 298 -19.91 13.39 -0.45
N ALA A 299 -19.86 14.45 0.36
CA ALA A 299 -21.04 15.17 0.85
C ALA A 299 -21.50 16.28 -0.11
N THR A 300 -20.58 17.06 -0.68
CA THR A 300 -20.92 18.16 -1.61
C THR A 300 -20.86 17.75 -3.08
N LEU A 301 -20.30 16.58 -3.38
CA LEU A 301 -20.01 16.07 -4.73
C LEU A 301 -19.04 16.94 -5.55
N GLN A 302 -18.54 18.04 -4.98
CA GLN A 302 -17.59 18.95 -5.61
C GLN A 302 -16.25 18.23 -5.80
N CYS A 303 -15.70 18.35 -7.00
CA CYS A 303 -14.38 17.80 -7.34
C CYS A 303 -13.38 18.95 -7.46
N THR A 304 -12.41 18.99 -6.54
CA THR A 304 -11.42 20.07 -6.44
C THR A 304 -10.00 19.52 -6.46
N GLN A 305 -9.06 20.33 -6.95
CA GLN A 305 -7.65 19.98 -6.97
C GLN A 305 -6.99 20.34 -5.63
N GLN A 306 -6.30 19.38 -5.01
CA GLN A 306 -5.71 19.52 -3.67
C GLN A 306 -4.26 19.00 -3.66
N VAL A 307 -3.41 19.56 -2.80
CA VAL A 307 -2.16 18.90 -2.40
C VAL A 307 -2.49 17.89 -1.31
N VAL A 308 -2.02 16.66 -1.49
CA VAL A 308 -2.16 15.58 -0.50
C VAL A 308 -0.81 15.00 -0.11
N GLY A 309 -0.71 14.48 1.11
CA GLY A 309 0.45 13.74 1.62
C GLY A 309 0.10 12.30 1.98
N LEU A 310 0.96 11.35 1.63
CA LEU A 310 0.78 9.93 1.90
C LEU A 310 0.88 9.68 3.42
N VAL A 311 -0.14 9.06 4.02
CA VAL A 311 -0.20 8.73 5.46
C VAL A 311 -0.14 7.22 5.74
N GLY A 312 -0.59 6.38 4.80
CA GLY A 312 -0.51 4.93 4.91
C GLY A 312 -0.35 4.28 3.54
N LEU A 313 0.32 3.14 3.50
CA LEU A 313 0.59 2.41 2.26
C LEU A 313 0.65 0.90 2.54
N HIS A 314 -0.17 0.13 1.85
CA HIS A 314 0.01 -1.32 1.69
C HIS A 314 0.62 -1.60 0.33
N ILE A 315 1.57 -2.55 0.32
CA ILE A 315 2.15 -3.14 -0.88
C ILE A 315 1.98 -4.65 -0.71
N ILE A 316 1.28 -5.30 -1.64
CA ILE A 316 1.20 -6.76 -1.69
C ILE A 316 1.89 -7.22 -2.97
N ASN A 317 2.69 -8.29 -2.92
CA ASN A 317 3.40 -8.80 -4.10
C ASN A 317 3.42 -10.34 -4.12
N LYS A 318 3.03 -10.93 -5.24
CA LYS A 318 3.03 -12.39 -5.47
C LYS A 318 4.31 -12.83 -6.17
N THR A 319 4.99 -13.79 -5.56
CA THR A 319 6.29 -14.28 -6.01
C THR A 319 6.31 -15.81 -5.97
N GLN A 320 7.20 -16.46 -6.71
CA GLN A 320 7.18 -17.92 -6.81
C GLN A 320 7.37 -18.63 -5.44
N SER A 321 8.08 -18.00 -4.50
CA SER A 321 8.26 -18.46 -3.12
C SER A 321 7.22 -17.91 -2.12
N SER A 322 6.27 -17.10 -2.57
CA SER A 322 5.17 -16.56 -1.74
C SER A 322 3.89 -16.44 -2.57
N PRO A 323 3.26 -17.59 -2.91
CA PRO A 323 2.02 -17.66 -3.71
C PRO A 323 0.83 -16.96 -3.05
N ASN A 324 0.76 -17.03 -1.71
CA ASN A 324 -0.17 -16.33 -0.84
C ASN A 324 0.14 -14.83 -0.64
N PHE A 325 0.97 -14.24 -1.52
CA PHE A 325 1.53 -12.87 -1.42
C PHE A 325 2.42 -12.60 -0.19
N ILE A 326 3.33 -11.64 -0.36
CA ILE A 326 4.02 -10.92 0.72
C ILE A 326 3.24 -9.63 0.97
N TRP A 327 2.93 -9.33 2.23
CA TRP A 327 2.04 -8.23 2.64
C TRP A 327 2.84 -7.23 3.48
N THR A 328 3.09 -6.05 2.93
CA THR A 328 3.99 -5.05 3.52
C THR A 328 3.23 -3.78 3.88
N THR A 329 3.25 -3.38 5.15
CA THR A 329 2.47 -2.23 5.65
C THR A 329 3.37 -1.09 6.13
N PHE A 330 3.16 0.10 5.58
CA PHE A 330 3.87 1.34 5.93
C PHE A 330 2.93 2.44 6.43
N GLU A 331 3.46 3.26 7.33
CA GLU A 331 2.78 4.45 7.84
C GLU A 331 3.71 5.66 7.88
N GLN A 332 3.13 6.85 7.84
CA GLN A 332 3.83 8.10 8.12
C GLN A 332 3.92 8.31 9.64
N VAL A 333 5.07 8.75 10.14
CA VAL A 333 5.38 8.75 11.58
C VAL A 333 4.53 9.71 12.41
N ASP A 334 3.90 10.72 11.81
CA ASP A 334 3.03 11.68 12.48
C ASP A 334 1.58 11.21 12.58
N ASN A 335 1.22 10.00 12.13
CA ASN A 335 -0.17 9.51 12.17
C ASN A 335 -0.75 9.54 13.59
N VAL A 336 -0.08 8.83 14.50
CA VAL A 336 -0.47 8.64 15.90
C VAL A 336 0.78 8.55 16.78
N GLN A 337 0.58 8.62 18.10
CA GLN A 337 1.63 8.26 19.05
C GLN A 337 1.88 6.74 19.03
N GLU A 338 3.15 6.35 18.96
CA GLU A 338 3.64 4.97 18.98
C GLU A 338 3.89 4.54 20.44
N PRO A 339 3.11 3.58 20.99
CA PRO A 339 3.31 3.14 22.36
C PRO A 339 4.63 2.37 22.50
N GLY A 340 5.40 2.63 23.55
CA GLY A 340 6.65 1.91 23.80
C GLY A 340 7.79 2.18 22.80
N GLN A 341 7.72 3.24 22.00
CA GLN A 341 8.79 3.59 21.07
C GLN A 341 10.11 3.93 21.79
N VAL A 342 11.23 3.37 21.32
CA VAL A 342 12.58 3.68 21.80
C VAL A 342 13.48 4.14 20.63
N PRO A 343 14.04 5.37 20.67
CA PRO A 343 13.77 6.43 21.64
C PRO A 343 12.32 6.93 21.57
N ALA A 344 11.86 7.55 22.65
CA ALA A 344 10.52 8.11 22.76
C ALA A 344 10.21 9.03 21.57
N GLN A 345 9.06 8.82 20.94
CA GLN A 345 8.64 9.57 19.77
C GLN A 345 8.52 11.07 20.10
N GLN A 346 9.15 11.90 19.29
CA GLN A 346 8.98 13.35 19.39
C GLN A 346 7.62 13.74 18.80
N THR A 347 6.86 14.57 19.52
CA THR A 347 5.60 15.13 19.01
C THR A 347 5.85 15.85 17.67
N PRO A 348 5.05 15.57 16.62
CA PRO A 348 5.21 16.25 15.34
C PRO A 348 5.02 17.77 15.46
N PRO A 349 5.64 18.59 14.59
CA PRO A 349 5.56 20.05 14.67
C PRO A 349 4.13 20.63 14.68
N ASP A 350 3.24 20.07 13.85
CA ASP A 350 1.82 20.47 13.76
C ASP A 350 0.89 19.51 14.56
N GLY A 351 1.45 18.72 15.49
CA GLY A 351 0.74 17.66 16.20
C GLY A 351 0.51 16.39 15.37
N TYR A 352 -0.01 15.32 16.00
CA TYR A 352 -0.32 14.09 15.29
C TYR A 352 -1.53 14.26 14.36
N THR A 353 -1.53 13.53 13.26
CA THR A 353 -2.53 13.61 12.20
C THR A 353 -3.90 13.09 12.63
N PHE A 354 -3.93 12.00 13.41
CA PHE A 354 -5.15 11.30 13.83
C PHE A 354 -5.28 11.18 15.35
N TYR A 355 -4.35 11.73 16.12
CA TYR A 355 -4.37 11.67 17.58
C TYR A 355 -4.24 13.05 18.22
N ASN A 356 -5.07 13.35 19.21
CA ASN A 356 -4.96 14.55 20.04
C ASN A 356 -4.77 14.13 21.50
N PRO A 357 -3.55 14.27 22.07
CA PRO A 357 -3.30 13.93 23.49
C PRO A 357 -4.08 14.82 24.46
N ASN A 358 -4.59 15.98 24.00
CA ASN A 358 -5.41 16.91 24.76
C ASN A 358 -6.88 16.88 24.30
N CYS A 359 -7.39 15.72 23.84
CA CYS A 359 -8.76 15.60 23.35
C CYS A 359 -9.79 15.98 24.43
N THR A 360 -10.69 16.90 24.08
CA THR A 360 -11.86 17.25 24.88
C THR A 360 -13.12 17.11 24.02
N GLY A 361 -14.21 16.61 24.59
CA GLY A 361 -15.45 16.31 23.84
C GLY A 361 -16.24 15.08 24.31
N GLY A 362 -15.75 14.33 25.30
CA GLY A 362 -16.43 13.13 25.82
C GLY A 362 -16.25 11.89 24.94
N PRO A 363 -16.94 10.77 25.23
CA PRO A 363 -16.67 9.48 24.59
C PRO A 363 -16.86 9.47 23.06
N ASP A 364 -17.88 10.13 22.53
CA ASP A 364 -18.20 10.17 21.09
C ASP A 364 -17.11 10.83 20.23
N VAL A 365 -16.29 11.69 20.85
CA VAL A 365 -15.18 12.39 20.22
C VAL A 365 -13.85 11.73 20.57
N CYS A 366 -13.62 11.45 21.86
CA CYS A 366 -12.30 11.12 22.37
C CYS A 366 -12.03 9.62 22.59
N THR A 367 -13.01 8.74 22.42
CA THR A 367 -12.75 7.29 22.41
C THR A 367 -12.02 6.96 21.11
N PRO A 368 -10.83 6.34 21.15
CA PRO A 368 -10.11 5.97 19.93
C PRO A 368 -10.83 4.90 19.11
N ASN A 369 -10.53 4.84 17.82
CA ASN A 369 -10.88 3.72 16.93
C ASN A 369 -12.39 3.43 16.83
N VAL A 370 -13.25 4.42 17.11
CA VAL A 370 -14.71 4.26 17.01
C VAL A 370 -15.20 4.36 15.56
N ALA A 371 -15.83 3.27 15.10
CA ALA A 371 -16.45 3.17 13.79
C ALA A 371 -17.48 4.29 13.54
N ARG A 372 -17.38 4.90 12.36
CA ARG A 372 -18.21 6.01 11.87
C ARG A 372 -19.47 5.58 11.11
N ILE A 373 -19.64 4.28 10.90
CA ILE A 373 -20.85 3.67 10.34
C ILE A 373 -21.36 2.60 11.29
N GLN A 374 -22.66 2.53 11.45
CA GLN A 374 -23.33 1.47 12.20
C GLN A 374 -24.36 0.79 11.30
N CYS A 375 -24.15 -0.49 10.99
CA CYS A 375 -25.08 -1.29 10.18
C CYS A 375 -25.87 -2.25 11.06
N GLN A 376 -27.17 -2.37 10.82
CA GLN A 376 -27.99 -3.40 11.47
C GLN A 376 -27.59 -4.78 10.94
N GLN A 377 -27.14 -5.67 11.82
CA GLN A 377 -26.98 -7.09 11.46
C GLN A 377 -28.37 -7.70 11.21
N HIS A 378 -28.44 -8.59 10.22
CA HIS A 378 -29.60 -9.43 9.81
C HIS A 378 -30.63 -8.91 8.78
N HIS A 379 -30.43 -7.76 8.14
CA HIS A 379 -31.26 -7.38 6.97
C HIS A 379 -30.56 -7.67 5.61
N PRO A 380 -31.30 -8.16 4.58
CA PRO A 380 -30.74 -8.38 3.25
C PRO A 380 -30.35 -7.05 2.58
N ASP A 381 -31.12 -6.00 2.86
CA ASP A 381 -30.74 -4.61 2.63
C ASP A 381 -30.02 -4.11 3.89
N ARG A 382 -28.69 -4.00 3.86
CA ARG A 382 -27.91 -3.49 5.00
C ARG A 382 -28.29 -2.03 5.30
N GLU A 383 -29.21 -1.83 6.23
CA GLU A 383 -29.52 -0.49 6.73
C GLU A 383 -28.38 -0.02 7.64
N CYS A 384 -27.56 0.89 7.09
CA CYS A 384 -26.44 1.52 7.78
C CYS A 384 -26.73 3.00 8.03
N THR A 385 -26.32 3.49 9.19
CA THR A 385 -26.39 4.91 9.58
C THR A 385 -25.00 5.53 9.68
N GLU A 386 -24.94 6.85 9.50
CA GLU A 386 -23.74 7.68 9.68
C GLU A 386 -23.96 8.57 10.93
N PRO A 387 -23.79 8.05 12.16
CA PRO A 387 -24.14 8.78 13.39
C PRO A 387 -23.23 9.96 13.74
N TYR A 388 -22.12 10.15 13.02
CA TYR A 388 -21.14 11.22 13.28
C TYR A 388 -21.01 12.18 12.07
N PRO A 389 -20.75 13.48 12.29
CA PRO A 389 -20.41 14.40 11.22
C PRO A 389 -19.09 14.01 10.51
N ARG A 390 -19.06 14.10 9.17
CA ARG A 390 -17.87 13.75 8.38
C ARG A 390 -16.64 14.63 8.61
N ASN A 391 -16.84 15.84 9.15
CA ASN A 391 -15.77 16.75 9.56
C ASN A 391 -15.37 16.61 11.05
N GLN A 392 -16.02 15.74 11.82
CA GLN A 392 -15.59 15.41 13.18
C GLN A 392 -14.28 14.60 13.09
N PRO A 393 -13.17 15.04 13.74
CA PRO A 393 -11.96 14.25 13.79
C PRO A 393 -12.18 12.87 14.42
N VAL A 394 -11.50 11.87 13.88
CA VAL A 394 -11.42 10.55 14.48
C VAL A 394 -10.19 10.55 15.40
N GLN A 395 -10.38 10.25 16.69
CA GLN A 395 -9.25 9.83 17.51
C GLN A 395 -8.84 8.42 17.09
N THR A 396 -7.58 8.25 16.75
CA THR A 396 -6.97 6.97 16.42
C THR A 396 -5.80 6.72 17.34
N THR A 397 -5.69 5.47 17.81
CA THR A 397 -4.52 4.98 18.54
C THR A 397 -4.09 3.64 17.96
N ARG A 398 -2.79 3.35 18.02
CA ARG A 398 -2.27 2.01 17.72
C ARG A 398 -2.60 1.06 18.88
N GLU A 399 -3.27 -0.05 18.59
CA GLU A 399 -3.62 -1.07 19.59
C GLU A 399 -2.45 -2.04 19.86
N HIS A 400 -1.65 -2.32 18.82
CA HIS A 400 -0.54 -3.26 18.86
C HIS A 400 0.79 -2.55 18.54
N PRO A 401 1.68 -2.34 19.54
CA PRO A 401 2.96 -1.65 19.36
C PRO A 401 3.88 -2.33 18.33
N LEU A 402 4.71 -1.55 17.65
CA LEU A 402 5.76 -2.08 16.78
C LEU A 402 6.79 -2.92 17.59
N PRO A 403 7.16 -4.13 17.14
CA PRO A 403 8.23 -4.94 17.73
C PRO A 403 9.57 -4.18 17.86
N SER A 404 10.40 -4.54 18.84
CA SER A 404 11.70 -3.87 19.09
C SER A 404 12.60 -3.85 17.87
N ASP A 405 12.63 -4.95 17.13
CA ASP A 405 13.52 -5.15 16.00
C ASP A 405 13.04 -4.33 14.80
N MET A 406 11.72 -4.09 14.70
CA MET A 406 11.12 -3.13 13.76
C MET A 406 11.36 -1.68 14.14
N GLN A 407 11.35 -1.33 15.43
CA GLN A 407 11.77 0.01 15.85
C GLN A 407 13.24 0.26 15.50
N ALA A 408 14.13 -0.72 15.74
CA ALA A 408 15.55 -0.65 15.39
C ALA A 408 15.79 -0.55 13.87
N LEU A 409 15.13 -1.41 13.08
CA LEU A 409 15.22 -1.38 11.61
C LEU A 409 14.71 -0.04 11.04
N ASN A 410 13.55 0.42 11.50
CA ASN A 410 13.00 1.71 11.08
C ASN A 410 13.98 2.86 11.41
N GLY A 411 14.54 2.88 12.62
CA GLY A 411 15.53 3.87 13.01
C GLY A 411 16.79 3.86 12.13
N ALA A 412 17.32 2.67 11.80
CA ALA A 412 18.47 2.52 10.92
C ALA A 412 18.21 2.99 9.49
N VAL A 413 17.06 2.64 8.91
CA VAL A 413 16.67 3.07 7.56
C VAL A 413 16.42 4.58 7.50
N GLN A 414 15.69 5.13 8.47
CA GLN A 414 15.44 6.57 8.57
C GLN A 414 16.75 7.37 8.74
N ALA A 415 17.67 6.89 9.58
CA ALA A 415 19.00 7.49 9.76
C ALA A 415 19.82 7.43 8.46
N SER A 416 19.75 6.33 7.71
CA SER A 416 20.40 6.19 6.41
C SER A 416 19.85 7.19 5.38
N PHE A 417 18.52 7.35 5.30
CA PHE A 417 17.90 8.35 4.42
C PHE A 417 18.28 9.78 4.82
N ALA A 418 18.27 10.08 6.13
CA ALA A 418 18.71 11.37 6.65
C ALA A 418 20.17 11.65 6.30
N GLN A 419 21.08 10.72 6.57
CA GLN A 419 22.51 10.87 6.28
C GLN A 419 22.78 11.05 4.78
N GLN A 420 22.18 10.23 3.93
CA GLN A 420 22.45 10.25 2.48
C GLN A 420 21.83 11.47 1.76
N THR A 421 20.84 12.14 2.35
CA THR A 421 20.16 13.31 1.75
C THR A 421 20.38 14.63 2.52
N ASN A 422 21.25 14.65 3.52
CA ASN A 422 21.44 15.76 4.46
C ASN A 422 20.14 16.19 5.18
N GLY A 423 19.32 15.21 5.56
CA GLY A 423 18.06 15.38 6.30
C GLY A 423 16.88 15.87 5.45
N GLN A 424 16.99 15.85 4.12
CA GLN A 424 15.99 16.43 3.21
C GLN A 424 14.99 15.41 2.63
N SER A 425 15.26 14.10 2.74
CA SER A 425 14.33 13.08 2.25
C SER A 425 13.04 13.05 3.07
N VAL A 426 11.89 13.19 2.41
CA VAL A 426 10.58 12.97 3.06
C VAL A 426 10.43 11.53 3.58
N PHE A 427 11.20 10.58 3.05
CA PHE A 427 11.08 9.17 3.40
C PHE A 427 11.64 8.82 4.78
N GLN A 428 12.44 9.69 5.40
CA GLN A 428 12.84 9.54 6.81
C GLN A 428 11.66 9.68 7.80
N TYR A 429 10.49 10.09 7.31
CA TYR A 429 9.25 10.23 8.10
C TYR A 429 8.24 9.10 7.84
N TYR A 430 8.68 7.95 7.33
CA TYR A 430 7.87 6.75 7.17
C TYR A 430 8.46 5.60 7.99
N LYS A 431 7.61 4.65 8.40
CA LYS A 431 7.99 3.45 9.16
C LYS A 431 7.29 2.22 8.59
N LEU A 432 8.02 1.10 8.54
CA LEU A 432 7.46 -0.22 8.35
C LEU A 432 6.72 -0.61 9.64
N VAL A 433 5.47 -1.03 9.52
CA VAL A 433 4.69 -1.57 10.65
C VAL A 433 5.09 -3.03 10.86
N ASN A 434 4.96 -3.85 9.82
CA ASN A 434 5.40 -5.25 9.79
C ASN A 434 5.34 -5.79 8.33
N VAL A 435 5.80 -7.02 8.13
CA VAL A 435 5.59 -7.81 6.89
C VAL A 435 4.97 -9.16 7.22
N LEU A 436 3.80 -9.47 6.64
CA LEU A 436 3.18 -10.79 6.74
C LEU A 436 3.54 -11.64 5.53
N TRP A 437 3.87 -12.90 5.77
CA TRP A 437 4.22 -13.89 4.75
C TRP A 437 4.03 -15.30 5.32
N ILE A 438 4.28 -16.35 4.50
CA ILE A 438 4.27 -17.75 4.94
C ILE A 438 5.64 -18.37 4.67
N THR A 439 6.24 -19.00 5.68
CA THR A 439 7.57 -19.63 5.59
C THR A 439 7.61 -20.88 4.70
N ALA A 440 6.53 -21.66 4.71
CA ALA A 440 6.42 -22.93 3.99
C ALA A 440 4.99 -23.09 3.42
N PRO A 441 4.66 -22.40 2.31
CA PRO A 441 3.33 -22.41 1.73
C PRO A 441 2.99 -23.76 1.10
N THR A 442 1.79 -24.27 1.39
CA THR A 442 1.23 -25.51 0.84
C THR A 442 0.13 -25.20 -0.17
N ALA A 443 0.51 -24.53 -1.27
CA ALA A 443 -0.40 -24.25 -2.38
C ALA A 443 -0.75 -25.53 -3.17
N PRO A 444 -1.99 -25.67 -3.68
CA PRO A 444 -2.33 -26.71 -4.65
C PRO A 444 -1.56 -26.56 -5.97
N ASP A 445 -1.41 -27.64 -6.74
CA ASP A 445 -0.95 -27.59 -8.13
C ASP A 445 -2.05 -28.16 -9.06
N PRO A 446 -2.65 -27.35 -9.94
CA PRO A 446 -2.40 -25.91 -10.15
C PRO A 446 -3.07 -25.03 -9.08
N GLU A 447 -2.49 -23.85 -8.85
CA GLU A 447 -2.90 -22.86 -7.85
C GLU A 447 -3.76 -21.73 -8.45
N PRO A 448 -4.82 -21.21 -7.78
CA PRO A 448 -5.50 -21.80 -6.63
C PRO A 448 -6.28 -23.08 -7.01
N GLY A 449 -6.47 -23.31 -8.31
CA GLY A 449 -7.20 -24.43 -8.89
C GLY A 449 -8.58 -24.05 -9.41
N ALA A 450 -9.02 -24.74 -10.45
CA ALA A 450 -10.37 -24.57 -11.00
C ALA A 450 -11.45 -24.79 -9.91
N GLY A 451 -12.36 -23.82 -9.76
CA GLY A 451 -13.46 -23.86 -8.81
C GLY A 451 -13.09 -23.52 -7.36
N ALA A 452 -11.86 -23.08 -7.09
CA ALA A 452 -11.37 -22.75 -5.75
C ALA A 452 -12.32 -21.84 -4.95
N LYS A 453 -12.42 -22.12 -3.65
CA LYS A 453 -13.39 -21.52 -2.74
C LYS A 453 -12.73 -20.70 -1.64
N VAL A 454 -13.44 -19.67 -1.17
CA VAL A 454 -13.07 -18.96 0.06
C VAL A 454 -13.45 -19.79 1.30
N PRO A 455 -12.69 -19.74 2.41
CA PRO A 455 -11.39 -19.05 2.54
C PRO A 455 -10.27 -19.76 1.76
N LEU A 456 -9.44 -18.99 1.04
CA LEU A 456 -8.15 -19.50 0.55
C LEU A 456 -7.13 -19.51 1.69
N SER A 457 -6.41 -20.61 1.87
CA SER A 457 -5.28 -20.68 2.80
C SER A 457 -4.24 -21.65 2.28
N TYR A 458 -2.98 -21.20 2.23
CA TYR A 458 -1.80 -22.01 1.92
C TYR A 458 -0.90 -22.21 3.15
N GLY A 459 -1.43 -21.98 4.36
CA GLY A 459 -0.69 -22.09 5.62
C GLY A 459 -0.98 -20.96 6.60
N ALA A 460 -0.28 -20.99 7.74
CA ALA A 460 -0.32 -19.93 8.73
C ALA A 460 0.61 -18.80 8.34
N PHE A 461 0.08 -17.57 8.31
CA PHE A 461 0.90 -16.37 8.18
C PHE A 461 1.72 -16.14 9.44
N ILE A 462 2.91 -15.59 9.26
CA ILE A 462 3.76 -15.09 10.34
C ILE A 462 4.03 -13.60 10.13
N SER A 463 4.27 -12.91 11.24
CA SER A 463 4.69 -11.51 11.31
C SER A 463 5.77 -11.39 12.40
N ASP A 464 6.48 -10.27 12.44
CA ASP A 464 7.43 -10.02 13.54
C ASP A 464 6.70 -10.07 14.89
N SER A 465 7.24 -10.89 15.79
CA SER A 465 6.73 -11.19 17.12
C SER A 465 5.29 -11.72 17.16
N ASN A 466 4.77 -12.22 16.03
CA ASN A 466 3.37 -12.65 15.84
C ASN A 466 2.33 -11.58 16.27
N VAL A 467 2.67 -10.30 16.05
CA VAL A 467 1.80 -9.17 16.37
C VAL A 467 0.85 -8.91 15.20
N PRO A 468 -0.46 -8.65 15.43
CA PRO A 468 -1.39 -8.31 14.38
C PRO A 468 -0.96 -7.06 13.61
N VAL A 469 -1.04 -7.12 12.29
CA VAL A 469 -0.51 -6.09 11.40
C VAL A 469 -1.64 -5.25 10.83
N ALA A 470 -1.78 -4.07 11.41
CA ALA A 470 -2.82 -3.10 11.06
C ALA A 470 -2.22 -1.71 10.78
N ASN A 471 -2.68 -1.08 9.71
CA ASN A 471 -2.38 0.32 9.43
C ASN A 471 -3.37 1.21 10.18
N THR A 472 -2.86 2.19 10.93
CA THR A 472 -3.69 3.18 11.64
C THR A 472 -4.51 4.10 10.73
N THR A 473 -4.42 3.93 9.40
CA THR A 473 -5.21 4.66 8.40
C THR A 473 -5.94 3.79 7.38
N MET A 474 -5.82 2.45 7.48
CA MET A 474 -6.56 1.51 6.62
C MET A 474 -7.32 0.43 7.39
N GLU A 475 -6.93 0.14 8.63
CA GLU A 475 -7.60 -0.80 9.53
C GLU A 475 -7.90 -0.13 10.89
N THR A 476 -8.13 1.20 10.90
CA THR A 476 -8.42 2.02 12.08
C THR A 476 -9.37 1.33 13.06
N TYR A 477 -10.41 0.70 12.52
CA TYR A 477 -11.55 0.12 13.25
C TYR A 477 -11.44 -1.38 13.54
N VAL A 478 -10.37 -2.05 13.08
CA VAL A 478 -10.20 -3.52 13.16
C VAL A 478 -8.75 -3.96 13.35
N GLN A 479 -7.98 -3.23 14.17
CA GLN A 479 -6.54 -3.46 14.30
C GLN A 479 -6.15 -4.84 14.86
N SER A 480 -7.10 -5.58 15.41
CA SER A 480 -6.95 -6.96 15.88
C SER A 480 -7.10 -8.04 14.79
N MET A 481 -7.37 -7.67 13.53
CA MET A 481 -7.38 -8.59 12.39
C MET A 481 -6.19 -8.35 11.45
N ASP A 482 -5.46 -9.43 11.14
CA ASP A 482 -4.41 -9.43 10.11
C ASP A 482 -4.98 -9.35 8.68
N CYS A 483 -4.19 -8.80 7.75
CA CYS A 483 -4.58 -8.67 6.34
C CYS A 483 -5.12 -9.98 5.74
N ASN A 484 -4.48 -11.12 6.00
CA ASN A 484 -4.95 -12.42 5.51
C ASN A 484 -6.32 -12.83 6.07
N ALA A 485 -6.66 -12.48 7.32
CA ALA A 485 -7.92 -12.85 7.93
C ALA A 485 -9.12 -12.33 7.11
N CYS A 486 -8.96 -11.15 6.50
CA CYS A 486 -9.88 -10.60 5.51
C CYS A 486 -9.62 -11.15 4.10
N HIS A 487 -8.39 -11.03 3.58
CA HIS A 487 -8.09 -11.30 2.16
C HIS A 487 -8.29 -12.76 1.73
N GLN A 488 -8.24 -13.74 2.64
CA GLN A 488 -8.66 -15.13 2.35
C GLN A 488 -10.12 -15.22 1.85
N GLN A 489 -10.97 -14.24 2.17
CA GLN A 489 -12.38 -14.14 1.77
C GLN A 489 -12.60 -13.37 0.46
N ALA A 490 -11.54 -13.01 -0.26
CA ALA A 490 -11.66 -12.28 -1.52
C ALA A 490 -12.32 -13.13 -2.62
N THR A 491 -13.45 -12.67 -3.16
CA THR A 491 -14.21 -13.36 -4.20
C THR A 491 -14.25 -12.62 -5.54
N ILE A 492 -14.48 -13.38 -6.62
CA ILE A 492 -14.76 -12.83 -7.95
C ILE A 492 -16.12 -12.13 -8.00
N ALA A 493 -16.31 -11.24 -8.97
CA ALA A 493 -17.63 -10.70 -9.28
C ALA A 493 -18.55 -11.83 -9.78
N GLY A 494 -19.79 -11.84 -9.29
CA GLY A 494 -20.78 -12.86 -9.66
C GLY A 494 -20.80 -14.11 -8.78
N SER A 495 -19.91 -14.24 -7.79
CA SER A 495 -19.92 -15.35 -6.84
C SER A 495 -19.57 -14.91 -5.43
N SER A 496 -20.38 -15.30 -4.43
CA SER A 496 -20.06 -15.15 -3.01
C SER A 496 -19.17 -16.27 -2.46
N SER A 497 -18.66 -17.17 -3.31
CA SER A 497 -17.90 -18.35 -2.86
C SER A 497 -16.65 -18.67 -3.68
N LEU A 498 -16.58 -18.28 -4.96
CA LEU A 498 -15.41 -18.52 -5.80
C LEU A 498 -14.33 -17.47 -5.48
N ALA A 499 -13.14 -17.95 -5.17
CA ALA A 499 -12.04 -17.10 -4.74
C ALA A 499 -11.39 -16.34 -5.91
N SER A 500 -10.75 -15.22 -5.57
CA SER A 500 -10.08 -14.30 -6.51
C SER A 500 -8.59 -14.13 -6.18
N ASP A 501 -7.96 -15.21 -5.72
CA ASP A 501 -6.53 -15.26 -5.39
C ASP A 501 -6.09 -14.10 -4.46
N PHE A 502 -6.79 -14.00 -3.34
CA PHE A 502 -6.61 -12.98 -2.29
C PHE A 502 -6.89 -11.51 -2.71
N SER A 503 -7.27 -11.24 -3.96
CA SER A 503 -7.55 -9.87 -4.46
C SER A 503 -9.02 -9.46 -4.39
N PHE A 504 -9.36 -8.50 -3.53
CA PHE A 504 -10.70 -7.89 -3.51
C PHE A 504 -11.01 -7.05 -4.77
N LEU A 505 -10.05 -6.83 -5.68
CA LEU A 505 -10.28 -6.00 -6.85
C LEU A 505 -11.24 -6.65 -7.85
N PHE A 506 -11.23 -7.99 -7.97
CA PHE A 506 -12.05 -8.71 -8.95
C PHE A 506 -13.55 -8.59 -8.71
N ASN A 507 -13.99 -8.52 -7.45
CA ASN A 507 -15.39 -8.26 -7.08
C ASN A 507 -15.94 -6.95 -7.67
N ASN A 508 -15.09 -6.05 -8.20
CA ASN A 508 -15.51 -4.77 -8.75
C ASN A 508 -16.01 -4.84 -10.21
N ALA A 509 -15.79 -5.97 -10.90
CA ALA A 509 -16.22 -6.10 -12.29
C ALA A 509 -17.74 -6.00 -12.45
N ASP A 510 -18.14 -5.31 -13.51
CA ASP A 510 -19.48 -5.36 -14.09
C ASP A 510 -19.49 -6.42 -15.22
N SER A 511 -20.59 -6.59 -15.97
CA SER A 511 -20.59 -7.48 -17.14
C SER A 511 -21.21 -6.86 -18.39
N ALA A 512 -20.53 -7.01 -19.53
CA ALA A 512 -21.10 -6.74 -20.85
C ALA A 512 -22.00 -7.89 -21.33
N LYS A 513 -21.72 -9.11 -20.87
CA LYS A 513 -22.21 -10.36 -21.46
C LYS A 513 -23.39 -10.98 -20.71
N GLN A 514 -23.51 -10.78 -19.40
CA GLN A 514 -24.52 -11.44 -18.57
C GLN A 514 -25.30 -10.46 -17.69
N LYS A 515 -26.58 -10.23 -18.01
CA LYS A 515 -27.48 -9.29 -17.29
C LYS A 515 -27.75 -9.65 -15.82
N SER A 516 -27.45 -10.87 -15.40
CA SER A 516 -27.50 -11.33 -13.99
C SER A 516 -26.24 -10.97 -13.21
N LEU A 517 -25.11 -10.79 -13.89
CA LEU A 517 -23.82 -10.40 -13.29
C LEU A 517 -23.59 -8.88 -13.34
N ILE A 518 -24.43 -8.15 -14.06
CA ILE A 518 -24.46 -6.68 -13.96
C ILE A 518 -24.75 -6.32 -12.50
N LYS A 519 -23.90 -5.49 -11.89
CA LYS A 519 -24.16 -4.92 -10.56
C LYS A 519 -25.31 -3.92 -10.64
N ARG A 520 -26.54 -4.43 -10.68
CA ARG A 520 -27.74 -3.59 -10.67
C ARG A 520 -27.87 -2.90 -9.32
N VAL A 521 -27.98 -1.59 -9.35
CA VAL A 521 -28.59 -0.86 -8.23
C VAL A 521 -30.08 -1.21 -8.26
N ASN A 522 -30.62 -1.75 -7.16
CA ASN A 522 -32.04 -2.15 -7.04
C ASN A 522 -33.06 -1.00 -7.29
N ALA A 523 -32.59 0.22 -7.53
CA ALA A 523 -33.40 1.37 -7.92
C ALA A 523 -33.73 1.46 -9.43
N PHE A 524 -33.36 0.46 -10.23
CA PHE A 524 -33.63 0.39 -11.68
C PHE A 524 -34.45 -0.83 -12.11
N GLU A 525 -35.33 -1.34 -11.25
CA GLU A 525 -36.56 -1.96 -11.76
C GLU A 525 -37.37 -0.86 -12.44
N THR A 526 -37.49 -0.94 -13.77
CA THR A 526 -38.42 -0.08 -14.50
C THR A 526 -39.81 -0.70 -14.43
N LEU A 527 -40.87 0.07 -14.69
CA LEU A 527 -42.24 -0.43 -14.79
C LEU A 527 -42.46 -1.50 -15.89
N LYS A 528 -41.41 -1.91 -16.61
CA LYS A 528 -41.40 -3.04 -17.56
C LYS A 528 -40.88 -4.35 -16.96
N ASP A 529 -40.30 -4.31 -15.76
CA ASP A 529 -39.62 -5.45 -15.13
C ASP A 529 -40.47 -6.13 -14.03
N GLY A 530 -41.63 -5.54 -13.69
CA GLY A 530 -42.64 -6.21 -12.85
C GLY A 530 -43.45 -7.25 -13.64
N PRO A 531 -44.11 -8.21 -12.95
CA PRO A 531 -45.05 -9.13 -13.59
C PRO A 531 -46.23 -8.35 -14.23
N PRO A 532 -46.81 -8.87 -15.33
CA PRO A 532 -47.85 -8.18 -16.11
C PRO A 532 -49.19 -8.02 -15.40
#